data_AF-L0DY76-F1
#
_entry.id   AF-L0DY76-F1
#
_cell.length_a   1.000
_cell.length_b   1.000
_cell.length_c   1.000
_cell.angle_alpha   90.00
_cell.angle_beta   90.00
_cell.angle_gamma   90.00
#
_symmetry.space_group_name_H-M   'P 1'
#
loop_
_entity.id
_entity.type
_entity.pdbx_description
1 polymer ?
#
loop_
_entity_poly.entity_id
_entity_poly.type
_entity_poly.pdbx_seq_one_letter_code
_entity_poly.pdbx_strand_id
1 'polypeptide(L)'
;MEYRPLKAFRVLVSVIGLIAVASPFASAQAQTSPAPPSLGPSDLPAELLELARRDALTVHALRAWGLLPERFTGLALALRAQDIDLLRADLPALNRLVQDAAVAGSVLAPYRDDLGALVDVLKRMLQAAAVASTAEVDAGPGAVTVADRLSGEIRAPIDRVAAHVEDALLAQDLDALLGLTHPDRREAIWAELAGVEADMLILGRWLQERNLVRASGDAAEFDIAIGDAVLMMRLVREGDQWLLWDL
;
A
#
# COMPACT_ATOMS: atom_id res chain seq x y z
N MET A 1 -18.21 -32.39 -1.86
CA MET A 1 -18.04 -30.93 -1.74
C MET A 1 -17.44 -30.45 -3.05
N GLU A 2 -18.31 -30.06 -3.99
CA GLU A 2 -17.91 -29.54 -5.29
C GLU A 2 -17.62 -28.05 -5.16
N TYR A 3 -16.38 -27.67 -5.44
CA TYR A 3 -15.95 -26.28 -5.54
C TYR A 3 -16.56 -25.66 -6.81
N ARG A 4 -17.45 -24.67 -6.67
CA ARG A 4 -17.95 -23.87 -7.80
C ARG A 4 -17.02 -22.66 -8.00
N PRO A 5 -16.24 -22.58 -9.10
CA PRO A 5 -15.43 -21.41 -9.38
C PRO A 5 -16.29 -20.24 -9.86
N LEU A 6 -15.97 -19.05 -9.32
CA LEU A 6 -16.51 -17.75 -9.72
C LEU A 6 -16.25 -17.49 -11.23
N LYS A 7 -17.30 -17.03 -11.91
CA LYS A 7 -17.35 -16.81 -13.35
C LYS A 7 -16.47 -15.62 -13.78
N ALA A 8 -15.50 -15.93 -14.64
CA ALA A 8 -15.13 -15.21 -15.87
C ALA A 8 -15.09 -13.67 -15.83
N PHE A 9 -13.92 -13.10 -15.59
CA PHE A 9 -13.57 -11.76 -16.07
C PHE A 9 -12.82 -11.87 -17.40
N ARG A 10 -13.47 -11.40 -18.46
CA ARG A 10 -13.02 -11.47 -19.85
C ARG A 10 -12.63 -10.06 -20.27
N VAL A 11 -11.33 -9.77 -20.43
CA VAL A 11 -10.88 -8.53 -21.08
C VAL A 11 -10.00 -8.90 -22.27
N LEU A 12 -10.55 -8.61 -23.44
CA LEU A 12 -9.94 -8.63 -24.76
C LEU A 12 -9.50 -7.19 -25.09
N VAL A 13 -8.49 -7.02 -25.96
CA VAL A 13 -8.08 -5.82 -26.76
C VAL A 13 -6.56 -5.64 -26.61
N SER A 14 -5.75 -5.33 -27.63
CA SER A 14 -5.78 -5.43 -29.09
C SER A 14 -4.34 -5.27 -29.56
N VAL A 15 -4.01 -5.92 -30.66
CA VAL A 15 -2.71 -5.88 -31.34
C VAL A 15 -2.64 -4.65 -32.25
N ILE A 16 -1.68 -3.75 -32.01
CA ILE A 16 -1.16 -2.70 -32.92
C ILE A 16 0.26 -2.41 -32.39
N GLY A 17 1.36 -2.25 -33.11
CA GLY A 17 1.70 -2.19 -34.51
C GLY A 17 3.15 -1.67 -34.52
N LEU A 18 4.08 -2.49 -35.03
CA LEU A 18 5.53 -2.30 -34.95
C LEU A 18 6.02 -1.20 -35.92
N ILE A 19 6.67 -0.15 -35.42
CA ILE A 19 7.51 0.75 -36.23
C ILE A 19 8.89 0.82 -35.58
N ALA A 20 9.89 0.27 -36.28
CA ALA A 20 11.29 0.34 -35.90
C ALA A 20 11.92 1.64 -36.44
N VAL A 21 12.32 2.54 -35.54
CA VAL A 21 13.20 3.68 -35.87
C VAL A 21 14.56 3.38 -35.27
N ALA A 22 15.54 3.07 -36.13
CA ALA A 22 16.94 2.96 -35.74
C ALA A 22 17.49 4.38 -35.46
N SER A 23 17.82 4.66 -34.20
CA SER A 23 18.60 5.84 -33.81
C SER A 23 20.00 5.42 -33.38
N PRO A 24 21.07 6.01 -33.94
CA PRO A 24 22.43 5.76 -33.49
C PRO A 24 22.72 6.64 -32.29
N PHE A 25 22.67 6.09 -31.07
CA PHE A 25 23.16 6.84 -29.90
C PHE A 25 24.63 6.54 -29.65
N ALA A 26 25.38 7.63 -29.65
CA ALA A 26 26.80 7.75 -29.56
C ALA A 26 27.35 7.36 -28.18
N SER A 27 28.50 6.70 -28.22
CA SER A 27 29.59 6.62 -27.26
C SER A 27 29.31 7.07 -25.81
N ALA A 28 29.27 6.06 -24.93
CA ALA A 28 29.39 6.21 -23.49
C ALA A 28 30.74 6.87 -23.13
N GLN A 29 30.68 8.11 -22.63
CA GLN A 29 31.73 8.63 -21.77
C GLN A 29 31.44 8.18 -20.34
N ALA A 30 32.33 7.36 -19.79
CA ALA A 30 32.35 7.02 -18.38
C ALA A 30 32.68 8.28 -17.57
N GLN A 31 31.64 9.06 -17.24
CA GLN A 31 31.74 10.12 -16.25
C GLN A 31 31.73 9.48 -14.86
N THR A 32 32.89 9.44 -14.22
CA THR A 32 33.02 9.17 -12.79
C THR A 32 32.34 10.30 -12.01
N SER A 33 31.05 10.15 -11.76
CA SER A 33 30.27 11.04 -10.91
C SER A 33 30.69 10.87 -9.45
N PRO A 34 30.72 11.97 -8.67
CA PRO A 34 30.99 11.93 -7.23
C PRO A 34 29.95 11.06 -6.52
N ALA A 35 30.40 10.35 -5.47
CA ALA A 35 29.54 9.53 -4.63
C ALA A 35 28.38 10.37 -4.07
N PRO A 36 27.16 9.80 -3.95
CA PRO A 36 26.03 10.50 -3.37
C PRO A 36 26.36 10.93 -1.92
N PRO A 37 25.88 12.09 -1.46
CA PRO A 37 25.98 12.45 -0.06
C PRO A 37 25.30 11.37 0.78
N SER A 38 26.05 10.77 1.71
CA SER A 38 25.50 9.89 2.74
C SER A 38 24.67 10.73 3.69
N LEU A 39 23.39 10.92 3.37
CA LEU A 39 22.43 11.52 4.29
C LEU A 39 22.15 10.52 5.41
N GLY A 40 22.36 10.95 6.65
CA GLY A 40 21.96 10.15 7.80
C GLY A 40 20.44 10.11 7.91
N PRO A 41 19.86 9.11 8.60
CA PRO A 41 18.41 9.05 8.86
C PRO A 41 17.89 10.29 9.62
N SER A 42 18.76 11.00 10.33
CA SER A 42 18.44 12.26 11.04
C SER A 42 18.36 13.50 10.15
N ASP A 43 18.78 13.41 8.88
CA ASP A 43 18.81 14.55 7.95
C ASP A 43 17.57 14.58 7.02
N LEU A 44 16.62 13.65 7.21
CA LEU A 44 15.38 13.60 6.43
C LEU A 44 14.38 14.66 6.93
N PRO A 45 13.87 15.52 6.03
CA PRO A 45 12.81 16.47 6.33
C PRO A 45 11.57 15.79 6.94
N ALA A 46 10.96 16.41 7.96
CA ALA A 46 9.79 15.87 8.64
C ALA A 46 8.61 15.61 7.69
N GLU A 47 8.46 16.42 6.64
CA GLU A 47 7.43 16.26 5.63
C GLU A 47 7.63 15.00 4.78
N LEU A 48 8.89 14.61 4.49
CA LEU A 48 9.18 13.36 3.80
C LEU A 48 8.94 12.14 4.69
N LEU A 49 9.21 12.27 6.00
CA LEU A 49 8.88 11.23 6.97
C LEU A 49 7.37 11.01 7.03
N GLU A 50 6.58 12.08 7.05
CA GLU A 50 5.11 11.99 7.02
C GLU A 50 4.59 11.35 5.71
N LEU A 51 5.18 11.69 4.56
CA LEU A 51 4.82 11.05 3.29
C LEU A 51 5.18 9.56 3.28
N ALA A 52 6.34 9.19 3.84
CA ALA A 52 6.73 7.80 4.00
C ALA A 52 5.79 7.03 4.93
N ARG A 53 5.36 7.62 6.05
CA ARG A 53 4.39 7.02 7.00
C ARG A 53 3.02 6.77 6.37
N ARG A 54 2.65 7.57 5.37
CA ARG A 54 1.36 7.46 4.66
C ARG A 54 1.44 6.63 3.38
N ASP A 55 2.56 5.95 3.14
CA ASP A 55 2.87 5.25 1.88
C ASP A 55 2.69 6.12 0.62
N ALA A 56 2.84 7.44 0.78
CA ALA A 56 2.65 8.45 -0.27
C ALA A 56 3.98 8.97 -0.82
N LEU A 57 5.09 8.30 -0.51
CA LEU A 57 6.41 8.70 -0.96
C LEU A 57 6.58 8.38 -2.45
N THR A 58 6.64 9.44 -3.27
CA THR A 58 6.79 9.36 -4.73
C THR A 58 8.17 9.83 -5.18
N VAL A 59 8.54 9.47 -6.41
CA VAL A 59 9.77 9.99 -7.05
C VAL A 59 9.77 11.52 -7.14
N HIS A 60 8.59 12.14 -7.34
CA HIS A 60 8.43 13.59 -7.34
C HIS A 60 8.76 14.20 -5.97
N ALA A 61 8.31 13.56 -4.88
CA ALA A 61 8.68 13.99 -3.53
C ALA A 61 10.20 13.89 -3.33
N LEU A 62 10.86 12.81 -3.76
CA LEU A 62 12.33 12.76 -3.68
C LEU A 62 13.01 13.88 -4.49
N ARG A 63 12.47 14.22 -5.67
CA ARG A 63 13.00 15.29 -6.50
C ARG A 63 12.81 16.68 -5.88
N ALA A 64 11.62 16.96 -5.34
CA ALA A 64 11.30 18.27 -4.79
C ALA A 64 12.18 18.65 -3.59
N TRP A 65 12.74 17.64 -2.89
CA TRP A 65 13.69 17.82 -1.79
C TRP A 65 15.15 17.61 -2.20
N GLY A 66 15.45 17.51 -3.50
CA GLY A 66 16.82 17.34 -4.00
C GLY A 66 17.48 16.00 -3.66
N LEU A 67 16.68 15.01 -3.25
CA LEU A 67 17.15 13.67 -2.88
C LEU A 67 17.20 12.68 -4.04
N LEU A 68 16.61 13.02 -5.18
CA LEU A 68 16.65 12.20 -6.38
C LEU A 68 17.96 12.40 -7.14
N PRO A 69 18.81 11.37 -7.30
CA PRO A 69 20.04 11.50 -8.10
C PRO A 69 19.75 11.93 -9.54
N GLU A 70 20.58 12.83 -10.08
CA GLU A 70 20.36 13.44 -11.40
C GLU A 70 20.22 12.42 -12.55
N ARG A 71 20.89 11.27 -12.45
CA ARG A 71 20.77 10.19 -13.45
C ARG A 71 19.32 9.74 -13.68
N PHE A 72 18.47 9.82 -12.66
CA PHE A 72 17.06 9.44 -12.77
C PHE A 72 16.18 10.53 -13.38
N THR A 73 16.66 11.78 -13.45
CA THR A 73 15.97 12.85 -14.18
C THR A 73 15.98 12.55 -15.69
N GLY A 74 17.10 12.05 -16.21
CA GLY A 74 17.20 11.59 -17.60
C GLY A 74 16.24 10.43 -17.89
N LEU A 75 16.17 9.46 -16.97
CA LEU A 75 15.22 8.35 -17.05
C LEU A 75 13.76 8.83 -17.09
N ALA A 76 13.39 9.78 -16.21
CA ALA A 76 12.02 10.31 -16.16
C ALA A 76 11.63 10.97 -17.48
N LEU A 77 12.54 11.71 -18.12
CA LEU A 77 12.30 12.33 -19.43
C LEU A 77 12.19 11.28 -20.55
N ALA A 78 13.05 10.25 -20.52
CA ALA A 78 13.01 9.17 -21.50
C ALA A 78 11.70 8.39 -21.44
N LEU A 79 11.22 8.08 -20.24
CA LEU A 79 9.94 7.38 -20.04
C LEU A 79 8.74 8.27 -20.36
N ARG A 80 8.84 9.60 -20.18
CA ARG A 80 7.78 10.52 -20.56
C ARG A 80 7.52 10.51 -22.07
N ALA A 81 8.53 10.28 -22.89
CA ALA A 81 8.36 10.11 -24.34
C ALA A 81 7.55 8.86 -24.71
N GLN A 82 7.40 7.92 -23.78
CA GLN A 82 6.57 6.71 -23.88
C GLN A 82 5.25 6.85 -23.09
N ASP A 83 4.83 8.08 -22.77
CA ASP A 83 3.64 8.40 -21.95
C ASP A 83 3.66 7.82 -20.52
N ILE A 84 4.84 7.50 -19.99
CA ILE A 84 5.01 6.98 -18.62
C ILE A 84 5.51 8.10 -17.70
N ASP A 85 4.70 8.44 -16.69
CA ASP A 85 5.03 9.46 -15.69
C ASP A 85 5.77 8.88 -14.49
N LEU A 86 7.09 8.75 -14.61
CA LEU A 86 7.96 8.23 -13.55
C LEU A 86 7.91 9.09 -12.28
N LEU A 87 7.71 10.41 -12.40
CA LEU A 87 7.75 11.31 -11.24
C LEU A 87 6.57 11.06 -10.31
N ARG A 88 5.41 10.64 -10.83
CA ARG A 88 4.24 10.30 -10.02
C ARG A 88 4.25 8.88 -9.50
N ALA A 89 5.24 8.06 -9.89
CA ALA A 89 5.32 6.68 -9.47
C ALA A 89 5.67 6.59 -7.98
N ASP A 90 4.90 5.77 -7.27
CA ASP A 90 5.19 5.26 -5.94
C ASP A 90 5.94 3.92 -6.04
N LEU A 91 6.26 3.31 -4.89
CA LEU A 91 6.99 2.05 -4.86
C LEU A 91 6.25 0.90 -5.58
N PRO A 92 4.93 0.69 -5.38
CA PRO A 92 4.16 -0.29 -6.16
C PRO A 92 4.22 -0.05 -7.67
N ALA A 93 4.03 1.18 -8.13
CA ALA A 93 4.08 1.53 -9.55
C ALA A 93 5.47 1.27 -10.14
N LEU A 94 6.54 1.62 -9.43
CA LEU A 94 7.91 1.33 -9.86
C LEU A 94 8.18 -0.18 -9.97
N ASN A 95 7.71 -0.98 -9.01
CA ASN A 95 7.86 -2.43 -9.08
C ASN A 95 7.15 -3.03 -10.30
N ARG A 96 5.96 -2.52 -10.66
CA ARG A 96 5.26 -2.92 -11.89
C ARG A 96 6.08 -2.57 -13.14
N LEU A 97 6.62 -1.36 -13.21
CA LEU A 97 7.48 -0.95 -14.34
C LEU A 97 8.73 -1.83 -14.47
N VAL A 98 9.34 -2.26 -13.35
CA VAL A 98 10.47 -3.20 -13.36
C VAL A 98 10.04 -4.58 -13.89
N GLN A 99 8.85 -5.05 -13.50
CA GLN A 99 8.30 -6.31 -14.01
C GLN A 99 8.03 -6.23 -15.51
N ASP A 100 7.41 -5.14 -15.97
CA ASP A 100 7.16 -4.88 -17.39
C ASP A 100 8.47 -4.78 -18.18
N ALA A 101 9.52 -4.22 -17.60
CA ALA A 101 10.86 -4.19 -18.18
C ALA A 101 11.55 -5.56 -18.25
N ALA A 102 11.12 -6.54 -17.45
CA ALA A 102 11.62 -7.91 -17.48
C ALA A 102 10.97 -8.77 -18.58
N VAL A 103 9.84 -8.34 -19.14
CA VAL A 103 9.15 -9.04 -20.23
C VAL A 103 9.97 -8.92 -21.52
N ALA A 104 10.21 -10.07 -22.17
CA ALA A 104 10.95 -10.10 -23.43
C ALA A 104 10.25 -9.27 -24.52
N GLY A 105 11.00 -8.36 -25.17
CA GLY A 105 10.46 -7.46 -26.20
C GLY A 105 9.77 -6.21 -25.64
N SER A 106 9.78 -6.00 -24.33
CA SER A 106 9.25 -4.78 -23.72
C SER A 106 10.03 -3.54 -24.16
N VAL A 107 9.31 -2.45 -24.42
CA VAL A 107 9.87 -1.11 -24.67
C VAL A 107 10.66 -0.61 -23.44
N LEU A 108 10.37 -1.16 -22.25
CA LEU A 108 11.04 -0.81 -21.01
C LEU A 108 12.32 -1.61 -20.73
N ALA A 109 12.60 -2.65 -21.52
CA ALA A 109 13.77 -3.51 -21.32
C ALA A 109 15.10 -2.74 -21.20
N PRO A 110 15.37 -1.66 -21.98
CA PRO A 110 16.60 -0.88 -21.84
C PRO A 110 16.74 -0.14 -20.49
N TYR A 111 15.63 0.11 -19.80
CA TYR A 111 15.57 0.90 -18.57
C TYR A 111 15.51 0.05 -17.30
N ARG A 112 15.53 -1.29 -17.44
CA ARG A 112 15.32 -2.22 -16.33
C ARG A 112 16.25 -1.96 -15.15
N ASP A 113 17.54 -1.80 -15.42
CA ASP A 113 18.56 -1.63 -14.39
C ASP A 113 18.40 -0.29 -13.67
N ASP A 114 18.11 0.78 -14.41
CA ASP A 114 17.88 2.10 -13.83
C ASP A 114 16.59 2.16 -13.00
N LEU A 115 15.52 1.49 -13.45
CA LEU A 115 14.27 1.35 -12.69
C LEU A 115 14.50 0.56 -11.40
N GLY A 116 15.29 -0.52 -11.45
CA GLY A 116 15.69 -1.29 -10.25
C GLY A 116 16.49 -0.43 -9.27
N ALA A 117 17.48 0.32 -9.76
CA ALA A 117 18.26 1.23 -8.93
C ALA A 117 17.41 2.34 -8.29
N LEU A 118 16.36 2.80 -8.97
CA LEU A 118 15.41 3.78 -8.42
C LEU A 118 14.54 3.18 -7.32
N VAL A 119 14.08 1.94 -7.50
CA VAL A 119 13.38 1.17 -6.43
C VAL A 119 14.25 1.08 -5.19
N ASP A 120 15.54 0.78 -5.33
CA ASP A 120 16.45 0.68 -4.19
C ASP A 120 16.69 2.02 -3.48
N VAL A 121 16.64 3.13 -4.20
CA VAL A 121 16.67 4.47 -3.59
C VAL A 121 15.42 4.69 -2.76
N LEU A 122 14.23 4.44 -3.33
CA LEU A 122 12.96 4.67 -2.64
C LEU A 122 12.83 3.77 -1.40
N LYS A 123 13.22 2.50 -1.49
CA LYS A 123 13.25 1.57 -0.35
C LYS A 123 14.18 2.04 0.76
N ARG A 124 15.38 2.53 0.44
CA ARG A 124 16.31 3.05 1.44
C ARG A 124 15.74 4.28 2.15
N MET A 125 15.02 5.15 1.45
CA MET A 125 14.37 6.31 2.06
C MET A 125 13.23 5.89 3.00
N LEU A 126 12.42 4.91 2.60
CA LEU A 126 11.37 4.33 3.46
C LEU A 126 11.97 3.68 4.72
N GLN A 127 13.07 2.93 4.56
CA GLN A 127 13.78 2.33 5.70
C GLN A 127 14.38 3.39 6.63
N ALA A 128 15.00 4.43 6.08
CA ALA A 128 15.53 5.53 6.86
C ALA A 128 14.43 6.26 7.63
N ALA A 129 13.25 6.44 7.02
CA ALA A 129 12.09 7.03 7.68
C ALA A 129 11.54 6.15 8.81
N ALA A 130 11.54 4.82 8.62
CA ALA A 130 11.16 3.87 9.65
C ALA A 130 12.14 3.90 10.85
N VAL A 131 13.45 3.94 10.58
CA VAL A 131 14.49 4.02 11.63
C VAL A 131 14.41 5.35 12.38
N ALA A 132 14.21 6.47 11.69
CA ALA A 132 14.01 7.77 12.32
C ALA A 132 12.79 7.78 13.26
N SER A 133 11.70 7.12 12.85
CA SER A 133 10.50 6.99 13.68
C SER A 133 10.74 6.12 14.92
N THR A 134 11.56 5.07 14.82
CA THR A 134 11.92 4.22 15.99
C THR A 134 12.92 4.90 16.93
N ALA A 135 13.83 5.72 16.40
CA ALA A 135 14.82 6.44 17.20
C ALA A 135 14.20 7.58 18.04
N GLU A 136 13.07 8.17 17.60
CA GLU A 136 12.29 9.09 18.43
C GLU A 136 11.63 8.39 19.65
N VAL A 137 11.36 7.08 19.56
CA VAL A 137 10.72 6.29 20.63
C VAL A 137 11.69 5.95 21.77
N ASP A 138 13.00 5.86 21.50
CA ASP A 138 14.03 5.50 22.48
C ASP A 138 14.61 6.73 23.23
N ALA A 139 14.21 7.95 22.84
CA ALA A 139 14.72 9.20 23.43
C ALA A 139 14.03 9.64 24.76
N GLY A 140 13.22 8.76 25.38
CA GLY A 140 12.73 8.92 26.75
C GLY A 140 11.20 8.95 26.90
N PRO A 141 10.64 8.56 28.06
CA PRO A 141 9.20 8.29 28.26
C PRO A 141 8.29 9.54 28.34
N GLY A 142 8.67 10.65 27.71
CA GLY A 142 7.99 11.94 27.85
C GLY A 142 7.29 12.48 26.59
N ALA A 143 7.57 11.94 25.40
CA ALA A 143 7.05 12.49 24.14
C ALA A 143 6.17 11.46 23.42
N VAL A 144 4.99 11.17 23.99
CA VAL A 144 3.89 10.66 23.17
C VAL A 144 3.54 11.78 22.20
N THR A 145 3.96 11.65 20.94
CA THR A 145 3.64 12.64 19.93
C THR A 145 2.12 12.79 19.82
N VAL A 146 1.61 13.99 19.49
CA VAL A 146 0.16 14.19 19.31
C VAL A 146 -0.38 13.24 18.23
N ALA A 147 0.45 12.86 17.26
CA ALA A 147 0.14 11.83 16.26
C ALA A 147 0.05 10.41 16.86
N ASP A 148 0.94 10.00 17.77
CA ASP A 148 0.82 8.71 18.48
C ASP A 148 -0.34 8.69 19.47
N ARG A 149 -0.63 9.82 20.12
CA ARG A 149 -1.78 9.96 21.02
C ARG A 149 -3.09 9.93 20.24
N LEU A 150 -3.19 10.66 19.12
CA LEU A 150 -4.33 10.61 18.20
C LEU A 150 -4.46 9.23 17.56
N SER A 151 -3.35 8.59 17.21
CA SER A 151 -3.35 7.23 16.67
C SER A 151 -3.83 6.23 17.72
N GLY A 152 -3.37 6.31 18.97
CA GLY A 152 -3.83 5.44 20.06
C GLY A 152 -5.30 5.68 20.45
N GLU A 153 -5.72 6.95 20.52
CA GLU A 153 -7.10 7.33 20.87
C GLU A 153 -8.12 6.90 19.81
N ILE A 154 -7.75 6.93 18.53
CA ILE A 154 -8.62 6.49 17.43
C ILE A 154 -8.52 4.97 17.24
N ARG A 155 -7.32 4.40 17.36
CA ARG A 155 -7.06 2.98 17.11
C ARG A 155 -7.64 2.06 18.19
N ALA A 156 -7.56 2.44 19.47
CA ALA A 156 -8.07 1.59 20.54
C ALA A 156 -9.59 1.30 20.43
N PRO A 157 -10.47 2.27 20.10
CA PRO A 157 -11.87 2.00 19.77
C PRO A 157 -12.06 1.10 18.54
N ILE A 158 -11.28 1.32 17.47
CA ILE A 158 -11.33 0.55 16.23
C ILE A 158 -10.95 -0.92 16.50
N ASP A 159 -9.81 -1.15 17.16
CA ASP A 159 -9.31 -2.48 17.50
C ASP A 159 -10.27 -3.23 18.42
N ARG A 160 -10.94 -2.51 19.33
CA ARG A 160 -11.97 -3.08 20.21
C ARG A 160 -13.18 -3.57 19.42
N VAL A 161 -13.66 -2.81 18.43
CA VAL A 161 -14.79 -3.27 17.60
C VAL A 161 -14.36 -4.43 16.72
N ALA A 162 -13.18 -4.37 16.11
CA ALA A 162 -12.64 -5.49 15.33
C ALA A 162 -12.51 -6.78 16.16
N ALA A 163 -12.09 -6.68 17.43
CA ALA A 163 -12.05 -7.81 18.35
C ALA A 163 -13.45 -8.37 18.67
N HIS A 164 -14.46 -7.51 18.88
CA HIS A 164 -15.82 -8.00 19.09
C HIS A 164 -16.41 -8.66 17.84
N VAL A 165 -16.07 -8.19 16.63
CA VAL A 165 -16.44 -8.85 15.37
C VAL A 165 -15.79 -10.23 15.28
N GLU A 166 -14.50 -10.33 15.64
CA GLU A 166 -13.78 -11.59 15.73
C GLU A 166 -14.45 -12.57 16.70
N ASP A 167 -14.74 -12.12 17.93
CA ASP A 167 -15.39 -12.93 18.95
C ASP A 167 -16.77 -13.42 18.48
N ALA A 168 -17.57 -12.55 17.85
CA ALA A 168 -18.88 -12.92 17.31
C ALA A 168 -18.78 -13.96 16.19
N LEU A 169 -17.81 -13.81 15.28
CA LEU A 169 -17.55 -14.78 14.20
C LEU A 169 -17.07 -16.13 14.74
N LEU A 170 -16.14 -16.12 15.71
CA LEU A 170 -15.63 -17.33 16.35
C LEU A 170 -16.70 -18.06 17.19
N ALA A 171 -17.59 -17.31 17.84
CA ALA A 171 -18.74 -17.83 18.56
C ALA A 171 -19.90 -18.26 17.63
N GLN A 172 -19.81 -17.96 16.33
CA GLN A 172 -20.88 -18.14 15.35
C GLN A 172 -22.20 -17.45 15.78
N ASP A 173 -22.08 -16.31 16.45
CA ASP A 173 -23.20 -15.52 16.97
C ASP A 173 -23.55 -14.40 15.98
N LEU A 174 -24.46 -14.72 15.06
CA LEU A 174 -24.90 -13.78 14.02
C LEU A 174 -25.63 -12.57 14.62
N ASP A 175 -26.38 -12.75 15.70
CA ASP A 175 -27.11 -11.64 16.34
C ASP A 175 -26.14 -10.64 16.97
N ALA A 176 -25.08 -11.12 17.64
CA ALA A 176 -24.01 -10.26 18.15
C ALA A 176 -23.29 -9.51 17.02
N LEU A 177 -22.97 -10.18 15.91
CA LEU A 177 -22.35 -9.57 14.75
C LEU A 177 -23.23 -8.48 14.12
N LEU A 178 -24.53 -8.73 13.99
CA LEU A 178 -25.50 -7.73 13.50
C LEU A 178 -25.64 -6.54 14.46
N GLY A 179 -25.48 -6.76 15.77
CA GLY A 179 -25.42 -5.69 16.77
C GLY A 179 -24.23 -4.74 16.57
N LEU A 180 -23.12 -5.24 16.03
CA LEU A 180 -21.93 -4.46 15.68
C LEU A 180 -22.00 -3.86 14.27
N THR A 181 -23.00 -4.24 13.47
CA THR A 181 -23.16 -3.83 12.07
C THR A 181 -23.99 -2.57 11.95
N HIS A 182 -23.58 -1.68 11.05
CA HIS A 182 -24.32 -0.48 10.69
C HIS A 182 -25.75 -0.83 10.25
N PRO A 183 -26.81 -0.13 10.71
CA PRO A 183 -28.21 -0.49 10.43
C PRO A 183 -28.50 -0.76 8.95
N ASP A 184 -28.00 0.10 8.06
CA ASP A 184 -28.19 -0.01 6.61
C ASP A 184 -27.52 -1.23 5.95
N ARG A 185 -26.58 -1.87 6.65
CA ARG A 185 -25.80 -3.03 6.14
C ARG A 185 -26.23 -4.35 6.76
N ARG A 186 -27.07 -4.33 7.80
CA ARG A 186 -27.50 -5.54 8.53
C ARG A 186 -28.17 -6.59 7.63
N GLU A 187 -29.07 -6.16 6.74
CA GLU A 187 -29.77 -7.10 5.85
C GLU A 187 -28.80 -7.75 4.86
N ALA A 188 -27.83 -6.99 4.33
CA ALA A 188 -26.82 -7.51 3.41
C ALA A 188 -25.89 -8.52 4.10
N ILE A 189 -25.32 -8.16 5.25
CA ILE A 189 -24.43 -9.04 6.02
C ILE A 189 -25.19 -10.29 6.50
N TRP A 190 -26.45 -10.13 6.92
CA TRP A 190 -27.28 -11.29 7.26
C TRP A 190 -27.47 -12.19 6.05
N ALA A 191 -27.80 -11.66 4.88
CA ALA A 191 -28.02 -12.47 3.68
C ALA A 191 -26.75 -13.19 3.20
N GLU A 192 -25.58 -12.58 3.36
CA GLU A 192 -24.29 -13.16 3.00
C GLU A 192 -23.86 -14.28 3.96
N LEU A 193 -24.14 -14.12 5.25
CA LEU A 193 -23.74 -15.09 6.29
C LEU A 193 -24.82 -16.12 6.62
N ALA A 194 -26.09 -15.86 6.29
CA ALA A 194 -27.20 -16.76 6.53
C ALA A 194 -27.06 -18.03 5.67
N GLY A 195 -26.72 -19.13 6.33
CA GLY A 195 -26.56 -20.45 5.70
C GLY A 195 -25.11 -20.89 5.52
N VAL A 196 -24.14 -20.11 5.99
CA VAL A 196 -22.70 -20.42 5.95
C VAL A 196 -22.06 -20.30 7.34
N GLU A 197 -22.66 -20.97 8.33
CA GLU A 197 -22.14 -21.04 9.71
C GLU A 197 -20.68 -21.51 9.75
N ALA A 198 -20.31 -22.49 8.91
CA ALA A 198 -18.93 -22.98 8.82
C ALA A 198 -17.95 -21.89 8.35
N ASP A 199 -18.40 -20.96 7.50
CA ASP A 199 -17.55 -19.90 6.97
C ASP A 199 -17.34 -18.79 8.01
N MET A 200 -18.28 -18.56 8.92
CA MET A 200 -18.12 -17.61 10.03
C MET A 200 -16.93 -17.98 10.94
N LEU A 201 -16.80 -19.25 11.31
CA LEU A 201 -15.69 -19.71 12.14
C LEU A 201 -14.34 -19.53 11.43
N ILE A 202 -14.31 -19.76 10.12
CA ILE A 202 -13.11 -19.61 9.30
C ILE A 202 -12.75 -18.13 9.16
N LEU A 203 -13.73 -17.27 8.88
CA LEU A 203 -13.57 -15.81 8.82
C LEU A 203 -13.06 -15.25 10.15
N GLY A 204 -13.61 -15.71 11.29
CA GLY A 204 -13.15 -15.30 12.61
C GLY A 204 -11.68 -15.65 12.86
N ARG A 205 -11.21 -16.81 12.39
CA ARG A 205 -9.78 -17.17 12.48
C ARG A 205 -8.91 -16.31 11.57
N TRP A 206 -9.34 -16.03 10.35
CA TRP A 206 -8.57 -15.15 9.45
C TRP A 206 -8.53 -13.71 9.97
N LEU A 207 -9.57 -13.25 10.65
CA LEU A 207 -9.61 -11.91 11.24
C LEU A 207 -8.55 -11.70 12.33
N GLN A 208 -7.97 -12.77 12.89
CA GLN A 208 -6.80 -12.68 13.80
C GLN A 208 -5.53 -12.18 13.10
N GLU A 209 -5.42 -12.42 11.79
CA GLU A 209 -4.31 -11.99 10.96
C GLU A 209 -4.59 -10.65 10.26
N ARG A 210 -5.65 -9.94 10.67
CA ARG A 210 -6.03 -8.66 10.07
C ARG A 210 -4.90 -7.64 10.19
N ASN A 211 -4.73 -6.86 9.12
CA ASN A 211 -3.82 -5.72 9.11
C ASN A 211 -4.60 -4.44 8.85
N LEU A 212 -4.44 -3.43 9.71
CA LEU A 212 -5.06 -2.12 9.50
C LEU A 212 -4.34 -1.42 8.35
N VAL A 213 -5.04 -1.25 7.22
CA VAL A 213 -4.49 -0.64 6.00
C VAL A 213 -4.70 0.85 6.02
N ARG A 214 -5.88 1.29 6.48
CA ARG A 214 -6.26 2.69 6.44
C ARG A 214 -7.13 3.04 7.63
N ALA A 215 -6.86 4.18 8.25
CA ALA A 215 -7.75 4.81 9.21
C ALA A 215 -7.88 6.31 8.88
N SER A 216 -9.12 6.75 8.71
CA SER A 216 -9.53 8.15 8.63
C SER A 216 -10.56 8.39 9.74
N GLY A 217 -10.74 9.64 10.17
CA GLY A 217 -11.50 9.96 11.40
C GLY A 217 -12.89 9.31 11.52
N ASP A 218 -13.50 8.96 10.38
CA ASP A 218 -14.81 8.34 10.25
C ASP A 218 -14.81 6.93 9.61
N ALA A 219 -13.66 6.39 9.19
CA ALA A 219 -13.59 5.09 8.50
C ALA A 219 -12.28 4.35 8.79
N ALA A 220 -12.35 3.03 8.95
CA ALA A 220 -11.20 2.16 9.09
C ALA A 220 -11.33 0.96 8.15
N GLU A 221 -10.22 0.56 7.52
CA GLU A 221 -10.16 -0.51 6.54
C GLU A 221 -9.06 -1.50 6.96
N PHE A 222 -9.41 -2.78 6.95
CA PHE A 222 -8.54 -3.88 7.32
C PHE A 222 -8.44 -4.87 6.17
N ASP A 223 -7.22 -5.28 5.85
CA ASP A 223 -6.97 -6.41 4.98
C ASP A 223 -6.93 -7.69 5.82
N ILE A 224 -7.62 -8.72 5.32
CA ILE A 224 -7.67 -10.05 5.90
C ILE A 224 -7.11 -11.01 4.85
N ALA A 225 -5.96 -11.61 5.13
CA ALA A 225 -5.32 -12.55 4.22
C ALA A 225 -6.02 -13.92 4.28
N ILE A 226 -6.42 -14.43 3.12
CA ILE A 226 -7.12 -15.71 2.95
C ILE A 226 -6.41 -16.51 1.85
N GLY A 227 -5.31 -17.18 2.22
CA GLY A 227 -4.44 -17.82 1.23
C GLY A 227 -3.86 -16.77 0.28
N ASP A 228 -4.18 -16.87 -1.02
CA ASP A 228 -3.76 -15.90 -2.04
C ASP A 228 -4.78 -14.77 -2.27
N ALA A 229 -5.91 -14.78 -1.57
CA ALA A 229 -6.94 -13.76 -1.63
C ALA A 229 -6.82 -12.78 -0.46
N VAL A 230 -7.28 -11.55 -0.66
CA VAL A 230 -7.42 -10.54 0.39
C VAL A 230 -8.89 -10.15 0.47
N LEU A 231 -9.45 -10.27 1.67
CA LEU A 231 -10.78 -9.79 2.02
C LEU A 231 -10.65 -8.45 2.75
N MET A 232 -11.57 -7.52 2.50
CA MET A 232 -11.51 -6.18 3.05
C MET A 232 -12.63 -5.98 4.07
N MET A 233 -12.28 -5.85 5.34
CA MET A 233 -13.25 -5.44 6.37
C MET A 233 -13.23 -3.93 6.54
N ARG A 234 -14.41 -3.32 6.53
CA ARG A 234 -14.56 -1.88 6.70
C ARG A 234 -15.40 -1.55 7.93
N LEU A 235 -14.88 -0.67 8.78
CA LEU A 235 -15.61 -0.04 9.87
C LEU A 235 -15.87 1.43 9.55
N VAL A 236 -17.02 1.94 9.98
CA VAL A 236 -17.38 3.36 9.89
C VAL A 236 -17.76 3.88 11.26
N ARG A 237 -17.52 5.18 11.48
CA ARG A 237 -17.90 5.84 12.73
C ARG A 237 -19.23 6.55 12.57
N GLU A 238 -20.20 6.21 13.42
CA GLU A 238 -21.48 6.90 13.54
C GLU A 238 -21.59 7.49 14.95
N GLY A 239 -21.48 8.81 15.05
CA GLY A 239 -21.35 9.50 16.35
C GLY A 239 -20.11 9.04 17.11
N ASP A 240 -20.31 8.43 18.28
CA ASP A 240 -19.24 7.92 19.15
C ASP A 240 -19.00 6.41 19.02
N GLN A 241 -19.68 5.76 18.08
CA GLN A 241 -19.60 4.31 17.89
C GLN A 241 -18.93 3.97 16.56
N TRP A 242 -18.11 2.94 16.57
CA TRP A 242 -17.59 2.30 15.36
C TRP A 242 -18.47 1.09 15.04
N LEU A 243 -18.86 0.95 13.78
CA LEU A 243 -19.78 -0.07 13.30
C LEU A 243 -19.20 -0.76 12.06
N LEU A 244 -19.43 -2.06 11.94
CA LEU A 244 -19.11 -2.86 10.77
C LEU A 244 -19.96 -2.41 9.59
N TRP A 245 -19.31 -2.07 8.48
CA TRP A 245 -19.96 -1.67 7.23
C TRP A 245 -19.89 -2.79 6.18
N ASP A 246 -18.75 -3.45 6.09
CA ASP A 246 -18.49 -4.52 5.11
C ASP A 246 -17.55 -5.56 5.71
N LEU A 247 -17.74 -6.82 5.32
CA LEU A 247 -16.89 -7.95 5.69
C LEU A 247 -16.43 -8.69 4.45
#